data_AF-A8AXL7-F1
#
_entry.id   AF-A8AXL7-F1
#
_cell.length_a   1.000
_cell.length_b   1.000
_cell.length_c   1.000
_cell.angle_alpha   90.00
_cell.angle_beta   90.00
_cell.angle_gamma   90.00
#
_symmetry.space_group_name_H-M   'P 1'
#
loop_
_entity.id
_entity.type
_entity.pdbx_description
1 polymer ?
#
loop_
_entity_poly.entity_id
_entity_poly.type
_entity_poly.pdbx_seq_one_letter_code
_entity_poly.pdbx_strand_id
1 'polypeptide(L)'
;MGGLHLEAHVDSLVAVQKAFEKIYKERLTELKGKSPSQNKNVRLKLQEIYEFLVDFNAIMAYTYPERTHVVNLRDHLNTIRSRCKNSNLLKR
;
A
#
# COMPACT_ATOMS: atom_id res chain seq x y z
N MET A 1 -38.71 -30.69 -37.59
CA MET A 1 -38.04 -30.69 -36.28
C MET A 1 -36.58 -30.42 -36.55
N GLY A 2 -36.12 -29.18 -36.52
CA GLY A 2 -35.89 -28.40 -35.29
C GLY A 2 -34.38 -28.37 -35.06
N GLY A 3 -33.64 -27.84 -36.05
CA GLY A 3 -32.18 -27.71 -35.96
C GLY A 3 -31.83 -26.87 -34.74
N LEU A 4 -31.03 -27.42 -33.85
CA LEU A 4 -30.63 -26.77 -32.61
C LEU A 4 -30.03 -25.40 -32.95
N HIS A 5 -30.61 -24.34 -32.40
CA HIS A 5 -30.31 -22.93 -32.67
C HIS A 5 -28.96 -22.49 -32.05
N LEU A 6 -27.94 -23.34 -32.16
CA LEU A 6 -26.63 -23.25 -31.52
C LEU A 6 -25.77 -22.12 -32.10
N GLU A 7 -25.90 -21.81 -33.39
CA GLU A 7 -25.15 -20.72 -34.04
C GLU A 7 -25.42 -19.37 -33.36
N ALA A 8 -26.69 -19.04 -33.10
CA ALA A 8 -27.02 -17.78 -32.42
C ALA A 8 -26.49 -17.71 -30.98
N HIS A 9 -26.38 -18.86 -30.30
CA HIS A 9 -25.76 -18.92 -28.97
C HIS A 9 -24.25 -18.73 -29.04
N VAL A 10 -23.59 -19.28 -30.04
CA VAL A 10 -22.16 -19.07 -30.28
C VAL A 10 -21.88 -17.60 -30.63
N ASP A 11 -22.68 -17.01 -31.51
CA ASP A 11 -22.54 -15.59 -31.87
C ASP A 11 -22.78 -14.65 -30.69
N SER A 12 -23.77 -14.97 -29.85
CA SER A 12 -24.02 -14.26 -28.60
C SER A 12 -22.84 -14.38 -27.64
N LEU A 13 -22.26 -15.58 -27.51
CA LEU A 13 -21.08 -15.80 -26.67
C LEU A 13 -19.87 -15.00 -27.16
N VAL A 14 -19.63 -14.97 -28.48
CA VAL A 14 -18.56 -14.19 -29.11
C VAL A 14 -18.77 -12.69 -28.87
N ALA A 15 -20.01 -12.20 -28.99
CA ALA A 15 -20.32 -10.79 -28.72
C ALA A 15 -20.07 -10.41 -27.26
N VAL A 16 -20.47 -11.26 -26.32
CA VAL A 16 -20.23 -11.06 -24.88
C VAL A 16 -18.74 -11.10 -24.55
N GLN A 17 -17.99 -12.06 -25.11
CA GLN A 17 -16.54 -12.16 -24.93
C GLN A 17 -15.83 -10.90 -25.42
N LYS A 18 -16.22 -10.38 -26.59
CA LYS A 18 -15.66 -9.16 -27.17
C LYS A 18 -15.96 -7.92 -26.32
N ALA A 19 -17.17 -7.83 -25.76
CA ALA A 19 -17.54 -6.75 -24.84
C ALA A 19 -16.74 -6.83 -23.53
N PHE A 20 -16.56 -8.04 -22.97
CA PHE A 20 -15.75 -8.27 -21.79
C PHE A 20 -14.29 -7.85 -22.00
N GLU A 21 -13.66 -8.30 -23.09
CA GLU A 21 -12.26 -7.96 -23.40
C GLU A 21 -12.05 -6.46 -23.56
N LYS A 22 -13.02 -5.76 -24.16
CA LYS A 22 -12.97 -4.30 -24.30
C LYS A 22 -12.97 -3.63 -22.93
N ILE A 23 -13.95 -3.94 -22.07
CA ILE A 23 -14.07 -3.37 -20.73
C ILE A 23 -12.85 -3.72 -19.87
N TYR A 24 -12.33 -4.94 -20.00
CA TYR A 24 -11.15 -5.40 -19.27
C TYR A 24 -9.89 -4.61 -19.65
N LYS A 25 -9.67 -4.36 -20.95
CA LYS A 25 -8.55 -3.54 -21.43
C LYS A 25 -8.66 -2.08 -20.97
N GLU A 26 -9.87 -1.50 -21.01
CA GLU A 26 -10.14 -0.14 -20.52
C GLU A 26 -9.84 -0.03 -19.01
N ARG A 27 -10.29 -1.00 -18.20
CA ARG A 27 -9.96 -1.12 -16.77
C ARG A 27 -8.45 -1.22 -16.52
N LEU A 28 -7.74 -2.01 -17.30
CA LEU A 28 -6.28 -2.15 -17.16
C LEU A 28 -5.56 -0.82 -17.44
N THR A 29 -6.02 -0.05 -18.43
CA THR A 29 -5.46 1.28 -18.71
C THR A 29 -5.79 2.29 -17.62
N GLU A 30 -7.01 2.27 -17.08
CA GLU A 30 -7.43 3.11 -15.96
C GLU A 30 -6.59 2.81 -14.69
N LEU A 31 -6.32 1.53 -14.43
CA LEU A 31 -5.53 1.10 -13.28
C LEU A 31 -4.04 1.45 -13.42
N LYS A 32 -3.47 1.43 -14.63
CA LYS A 32 -2.10 1.90 -14.88
C LYS A 32 -1.94 3.40 -14.54
N GLY A 33 -2.98 4.20 -14.73
CA GLY A 33 -3.01 5.60 -14.30
C GLY A 33 -3.16 5.81 -12.78
N LYS A 34 -3.46 4.75 -12.03
CA LYS A 34 -3.65 4.75 -10.57
C LYS A 34 -2.47 4.15 -9.80
N SER A 35 -1.29 4.00 -10.42
CA SER A 35 -0.06 3.78 -9.66
C SER A 35 0.00 4.83 -8.54
N PRO A 36 0.26 4.44 -7.27
CA PRO A 36 0.58 5.43 -6.25
C PRO A 36 1.62 6.36 -6.86
N SER A 37 1.37 7.68 -6.80
CA SER A 37 2.33 8.62 -7.36
C SER A 37 3.70 8.31 -6.79
N GLN A 38 4.77 8.60 -7.53
CA GLN A 38 6.13 8.37 -7.02
C GLN A 38 6.29 8.96 -5.60
N ASN A 39 5.66 10.11 -5.33
CA ASN A 39 5.58 10.72 -4.00
C ASN A 39 4.88 9.85 -2.95
N LYS A 40 3.77 9.17 -3.28
CA LYS A 40 3.09 8.26 -2.35
C LYS A 40 3.97 7.05 -2.01
N ASN A 41 4.65 6.48 -3.01
CA ASN A 41 5.60 5.38 -2.77
C ASN A 41 6.83 5.81 -1.96
N VAL A 42 7.38 6.99 -2.24
CA VAL A 42 8.49 7.56 -1.46
C VAL A 42 8.07 7.79 -0.02
N ARG A 43 6.87 8.34 0.22
CA ARG A 43 6.33 8.55 1.56
C ARG A 43 6.18 7.24 2.34
N LEU A 44 5.66 6.18 1.70
CA LEU A 44 5.53 4.87 2.34
C LEU A 44 6.89 4.28 2.70
N LYS A 45 7.85 4.29 1.78
CA LYS A 45 9.21 3.79 2.05
C LYS A 45 9.91 4.56 3.19
N LEU A 46 9.76 5.88 3.24
CA LEU A 46 10.31 6.68 4.34
C LEU A 46 9.67 6.32 5.68
N GLN A 47 8.37 6.05 5.69
CA GLN A 47 7.67 5.61 6.88
C GLN A 47 8.15 4.22 7.33
N GLU A 48 8.28 3.27 6.41
CA GLU A 48 8.78 1.91 6.71
C GLU A 48 10.21 1.95 7.29
N ILE A 49 11.12 2.72 6.68
CA ILE A 49 12.50 2.87 7.18
C ILE A 49 12.49 3.50 8.58
N TYR A 50 11.66 4.52 8.79
CA TYR A 50 11.54 5.17 10.09
C TYR A 50 11.02 4.21 11.16
N GLU A 51 9.97 3.44 10.87
CA GLU A 51 9.40 2.45 11.80
C GLU A 51 10.44 1.37 12.15
N PHE A 52 11.14 0.83 11.14
CA PHE A 52 12.24 -0.11 11.33
C PHE A 52 13.33 0.43 12.27
N LEU A 53 13.79 1.66 12.06
CA LEU A 53 14.85 2.27 12.87
C LEU A 53 14.43 2.43 14.33
N VAL A 54 13.17 2.81 14.58
CA VAL A 54 12.68 2.93 15.96
C VAL A 54 12.63 1.57 16.64
N ASP A 55 12.12 0.54 15.97
CA ASP A 55 11.98 -0.79 16.54
C ASP A 55 13.34 -1.46 16.76
N PHE A 56 14.25 -1.35 15.80
CA PHE A 56 15.63 -1.79 15.93
C PHE A 56 16.32 -1.14 17.14
N ASN A 57 16.20 0.19 17.28
CA ASN A 57 16.84 0.89 18.37
C ASN A 57 16.20 0.57 19.73
N ALA A 58 14.89 0.29 19.77
CA ALA A 58 14.22 -0.19 20.99
C ALA A 58 14.77 -1.56 21.43
N ILE A 59 14.94 -2.49 20.49
CA ILE A 59 15.54 -3.82 20.76
C ILE A 59 16.98 -3.66 21.23
N MET A 60 17.78 -2.82 20.58
CA MET A 60 19.17 -2.58 20.96
C MET A 60 19.29 -1.95 22.35
N ALA A 61 18.44 -0.98 22.69
CA ALA A 61 18.42 -0.34 24.01
C ALA A 61 17.98 -1.30 25.12
N TYR A 62 17.06 -2.23 24.80
CA TYR A 62 16.63 -3.27 25.73
C TYR A 62 17.73 -4.32 25.97
N THR A 63 18.40 -4.76 24.89
CA THR A 63 19.40 -5.83 24.94
C THR A 63 20.71 -5.35 25.55
N TYR A 64 21.08 -4.09 25.30
CA TYR A 64 22.35 -3.50 25.71
C TYR A 64 22.11 -2.17 26.47
N PRO A 65 21.53 -2.21 27.67
CA PRO A 65 21.18 -1.00 28.42
C PRO A 65 22.41 -0.18 28.84
N GLU A 66 23.59 -0.80 28.92
CA GLU A 66 24.86 -0.15 29.19
C GLU A 66 25.31 0.76 28.05
N ARG A 67 24.80 0.55 26.83
CA ARG A 67 25.06 1.43 25.68
C ARG A 67 24.17 2.67 25.74
N THR A 68 24.56 3.60 26.61
CA THR A 68 23.82 4.84 26.91
C THR A 68 23.44 5.65 25.66
N HIS A 69 24.27 5.67 24.62
CA HIS A 69 23.95 6.36 23.35
C HIS A 69 22.73 5.78 22.63
N VAL A 70 22.53 4.45 22.67
CA VAL A 70 21.38 3.76 22.07
C VAL A 70 20.11 4.02 22.88
N VAL A 71 20.22 3.97 24.22
CA VAL A 71 19.11 4.27 25.13
C VAL A 71 18.65 5.72 24.97
N ASN A 72 19.58 6.67 24.93
CA ASN A 72 19.26 8.09 24.71
C ASN A 72 18.61 8.31 23.34
N LEU A 73 19.08 7.63 22.31
CA LEU A 73 18.47 7.70 20.98
C LEU A 73 17.02 7.18 20.99
N ARG A 74 16.73 6.10 21.73
CA ARG A 74 15.37 5.54 21.88
C ARG A 74 14.44 6.59 22.49
N ASP A 75 14.91 7.27 23.52
CA ASP A 75 14.10 8.26 24.25
C ASP A 75 13.84 9.52 23.43
N HIS A 76 14.84 9.98 22.67
CA HIS A 76 14.64 11.04 21.69
C HIS A 76 13.62 10.67 20.62
N LEU A 77 13.73 9.46 20.03
CA LEU A 77 12.78 8.97 19.03
C LEU A 77 11.35 8.86 19.60
N ASN A 78 11.20 8.38 20.83
CA ASN A 78 9.91 8.29 21.51
C ASN A 78 9.30 9.67 21.79
N THR A 79 10.13 10.66 22.14
CA THR A 79 9.70 12.04 22.36
C THR A 79 9.22 12.69 21.07
N ILE A 80 9.92 12.47 19.94
CA ILE A 80 9.47 12.95 18.63
C ILE A 80 8.14 12.27 18.25
N ARG A 81 8.04 10.95 18.43
CA ARG A 81 6.82 10.18 18.14
C ARG A 81 5.61 10.68 18.94
N SER A 82 5.77 10.97 20.23
CA SER A 82 4.68 11.48 21.07
C SER A 82 4.24 12.88 20.64
N ARG A 83 5.18 13.78 20.32
CA ARG A 83 4.88 15.12 19.77
C ARG A 83 4.11 15.04 18.45
N CYS A 84 4.52 14.18 17.53
CA CYS A 84 3.83 14.01 16.26
C CYS A 84 2.42 13.41 16.43
N LYS A 85 2.25 12.40 17.31
CA LYS A 85 0.92 11.84 17.62
C LYS A 85 -0.03 12.90 18.21
N ASN A 86 0.45 13.70 19.14
CA ASN A 86 -0.35 14.75 19.77
C ASN A 86 -0.74 15.86 18.78
N SER A 87 0.14 16.20 17.84
CA SER A 87 -0.16 17.18 16.77
C SER A 87 -1.21 16.70 15.76
N ASN A 88 -1.39 15.38 15.61
CA ASN A 88 -2.44 14.80 14.76
C ASN A 88 -3.80 14.70 15.49
N LEU A 89 -3.80 14.68 16.83
CA LEU A 89 -5.02 14.73 17.65
C LEU A 89 -5.57 16.16 17.79
N LEU A 90 -4.70 17.18 17.69
CA LEU A 90 -5.07 18.61 17.70
C LEU A 90 -5.56 19.14 16.34
N LYS A 91 -5.58 18.30 15.30
CA LYS A 91 -6.06 18.64 13.95
C LYS A 91 -7.39 17.96 13.58
N ARG A 92 -8.11 17.44 14.58
CA ARG A 92 -9.47 16.89 14.42
C ARG A 92 -10.51 17.86 14.95
#